data_AF-A0A522ALU7-F1
#
_entry.id   AF-A0A522ALU7-F1
#
_cell.length_a   1.000
_cell.length_b   1.000
_cell.length_c   1.000
_cell.angle_alpha   90.00
_cell.angle_beta   90.00
_cell.angle_gamma   90.00
#
_symmetry.space_group_name_H-M   'P 1'
#
loop_
_entity.id
_entity.type
_entity.pdbx_description
1 polymer ?
#
loop_
_entity_poly.entity_id
_entity_poly.type
_entity_poly.pdbx_seq_one_letter_code
_entity_poly.pdbx_strand_id
1 'polypeptide(L)'
;RGELCVCQITELFGLATSTVSKHLSILNHAGLIRSRKAERWVYYRLPDKSAAVAVREALDWLHKSLAKTDEAIADGKRLAKILKMDLTEICRRRC
;
A
#
# COMPACT_ATOMS: atom_id res chain seq x y z
N ARG A 1 2.40 -9.59 8.04
CA ARG A 1 1.94 -8.51 7.14
C ARG A 1 3.18 -7.88 6.53
N GLY A 2 3.31 -7.93 5.20
CA GLY A 2 4.50 -7.50 4.47
C GLY A 2 4.50 -6.02 4.07
N GLU A 3 5.59 -5.59 3.45
CA GLU A 3 5.72 -4.28 2.81
C GLU A 3 5.40 -4.39 1.31
N LEU A 4 4.83 -3.33 0.73
CA LEU A 4 4.49 -3.26 -0.70
C LEU A 4 5.28 -2.15 -1.37
N CYS A 5 5.85 -2.43 -2.53
CA CYS A 5 6.51 -1.43 -3.34
C CYS A 5 5.48 -0.47 -3.96
N VAL A 6 5.85 0.80 -4.14
CA VAL A 6 5.04 1.78 -4.88
C VAL A 6 4.56 1.25 -6.22
N CYS A 7 5.41 0.53 -6.98
CA CYS A 7 5.04 -0.04 -8.28
C CYS A 7 3.92 -1.07 -8.16
N GLN A 8 3.92 -1.89 -7.10
CA GLN A 8 2.87 -2.88 -6.85
C GLN A 8 1.55 -2.21 -6.46
N ILE A 9 1.62 -1.13 -5.68
CA ILE A 9 0.45 -0.33 -5.28
C ILE A 9 -0.15 0.36 -6.52
N THR A 10 0.70 0.94 -7.37
CA THR A 10 0.28 1.55 -8.63
C THR A 10 -0.36 0.53 -9.57
N GLU A 11 0.22 -0.66 -9.69
CA GLU A 11 -0.35 -1.75 -10.48
C GLU A 11 -1.73 -2.18 -9.97
N LEU A 12 -1.92 -2.26 -8.66
CA LEU A 12 -3.18 -2.65 -8.04
C LEU A 12 -4.32 -1.68 -8.39
N PHE A 13 -4.06 -0.38 -8.29
CA PHE A 13 -5.09 0.64 -8.52
C PHE A 13 -5.25 1.03 -9.99
N GLY A 14 -4.29 0.69 -10.85
CA GLY A 14 -4.33 1.06 -12.27
C GLY A 14 -4.26 2.58 -12.53
N LEU A 15 -3.92 3.37 -11.51
CA LEU A 15 -3.81 4.82 -11.58
C LEU A 15 -2.40 5.25 -12.04
N ALA A 16 -2.26 6.53 -12.40
CA ALA A 16 -0.95 7.12 -12.67
C ALA A 16 -0.06 7.10 -11.41
N THR A 17 1.24 6.83 -11.60
CA THR A 17 2.23 6.75 -10.52
C THR A 17 2.29 8.04 -9.68
N SER A 18 2.16 9.21 -10.33
CA SER A 18 2.14 10.52 -9.66
C SER A 18 0.97 10.66 -8.68
N THR A 19 -0.22 10.24 -9.08
CA THR A 19 -1.44 10.27 -8.25
C THR A 19 -1.30 9.36 -7.04
N VAL A 20 -0.84 8.12 -7.25
CA VAL A 20 -0.62 7.15 -6.16
C VAL A 20 0.44 7.65 -5.19
N SER A 21 1.56 8.17 -5.70
CA SER A 21 2.64 8.72 -4.86
C SER A 21 2.16 9.89 -4.00
N LYS A 22 1.31 10.78 -4.54
CA LYS A 22 0.74 11.90 -3.78
C LYS A 22 -0.12 11.40 -2.62
N HIS A 23 -1.02 10.44 -2.87
CA HIS A 23 -1.85 9.85 -1.82
C HIS A 23 -1.00 9.14 -0.74
N LEU A 24 -0.01 8.35 -1.15
CA LEU A 24 0.90 7.67 -0.22
C LEU A 24 1.71 8.67 0.63
N SER A 25 2.13 9.80 0.05
CA SER A 25 2.78 10.85 0.81
C SER A 25 1.88 11.45 1.89
N ILE A 26 0.61 11.71 1.57
CA ILE A 26 -0.38 12.23 2.54
C ILE A 26 -0.60 11.22 3.66
N LEU A 27 -0.81 9.94 3.33
CA LEU A 27 -1.01 8.86 4.31
C LEU A 27 0.23 8.67 5.20
N ASN A 28 1.43 8.80 4.64
CA ASN A 28 2.68 8.70 5.39
C ASN A 28 2.86 9.89 6.34
N HIS A 29 2.53 11.12 5.91
CA HIS A 29 2.52 12.29 6.78
C HIS A 29 1.49 12.19 7.90
N ALA A 30 0.32 11.60 7.62
CA ALA A 30 -0.69 11.30 8.64
C ALA A 30 -0.29 10.16 9.60
N GLY A 31 0.84 9.48 9.36
CA GLY A 31 1.31 8.36 10.18
C GLY A 31 0.52 7.06 9.99
N LEU A 32 -0.41 7.00 9.04
CA LEU A 32 -1.24 5.83 8.74
C LEU A 32 -0.45 4.73 8.01
N ILE A 33 0.65 5.10 7.36
CA ILE A 33 1.61 4.19 6.75
C ILE A 33 3.05 4.63 7.06
N ARG A 34 4.00 3.72 6.88
CA ARG A 34 5.44 3.99 6.96
C ARG A 34 6.09 3.67 5.64
N SER A 35 6.96 4.56 5.19
CA SER A 35 7.80 4.35 4.01
C SER A 35 9.21 3.88 4.41
N ARG A 36 9.79 3.02 3.57
CA ARG A 36 11.18 2.58 3.64
C ARG A 36 11.75 2.58 2.23
N LYS A 37 12.86 3.30 2.03
CA LYS A 37 13.60 3.24 0.77
C LYS A 37 14.60 2.08 0.85
N ALA A 38 14.60 1.21 -0.15
CA ALA A 38 15.57 0.12 -0.29
C ALA A 38 16.11 0.15 -1.73
N GLU A 39 17.39 0.52 -1.85
CA GLU A 39 18.08 0.72 -3.13
C GLU A 39 17.29 1.68 -4.04
N ARG A 40 16.71 1.13 -5.12
CA ARG A 40 15.95 1.86 -6.13
C ARG A 40 14.44 1.93 -5.85
N TRP A 41 13.93 1.19 -4.87
CA TRP A 41 12.49 1.08 -4.62
C TRP A 41 12.08 1.73 -3.31
N VAL A 42 10.83 2.19 -3.28
CA VAL A 42 10.18 2.69 -2.06
C VAL A 42 9.07 1.73 -1.67
N TYR A 43 9.20 1.20 -0.47
CA TYR A 43 8.25 0.27 0.13
C TYR A 43 7.40 0.98 1.18
N TYR A 44 6.13 0.59 1.25
CA TYR A 44 5.17 1.07 2.22
C TYR A 44 4.64 -0.09 3.04
N ARG A 45 4.47 0.15 4.34
CA ARG A 45 3.88 -0.79 5.28
C ARG A 45 2.93 -0.08 6.23
N LEU A 46 2.02 -0.83 6.83
CA LEU A 46 1.27 -0.33 7.98
C LEU A 46 2.22 -0.06 9.15
N PRO A 47 1.91 0.95 9.99
CA PRO A 47 2.67 1.21 11.19
C PRO A 47 2.61 0.00 12.13
N ASP A 48 3.69 -0.19 12.87
CA ASP A 48 3.75 -1.18 13.94
C ASP A 48 3.09 -0.63 15.23
N LYS A 49 3.22 -1.39 16.33
CA LYS A 49 2.61 -1.05 17.61
C LYS A 49 3.13 0.29 18.20
N SER A 50 4.21 0.85 17.67
CA SER A 50 4.73 2.17 18.11
C SER A 50 3.91 3.37 17.61
N ALA A 51 3.00 3.20 16.65
CA ALA A 51 2.15 4.30 16.20
C ALA A 51 1.24 4.83 17.31
N ALA A 52 0.82 6.09 17.19
CA ALA A 52 -0.12 6.72 18.12
C ALA A 52 -1.41 5.90 18.27
N VAL A 53 -2.01 5.93 19.47
CA VAL A 53 -3.25 5.20 19.78
C VAL A 53 -4.34 5.50 18.75
N ALA A 54 -4.57 6.79 18.48
CA ALA A 54 -5.57 7.25 17.52
C ALA A 54 -5.37 6.68 16.10
N VAL A 55 -4.12 6.54 15.64
CA VAL A 55 -3.81 5.93 14.34
C VAL A 55 -4.18 4.45 14.35
N ARG A 56 -3.85 3.73 15.43
CA ARG A 56 -4.16 2.29 15.53
C ARG A 56 -5.67 2.06 15.60
N GLU A 57 -6.40 2.88 16.34
CA GLU A 57 -7.87 2.83 16.43
C GLU A 57 -8.52 3.15 15.09
N ALA A 58 -8.05 4.17 14.37
CA ALA A 58 -8.54 4.50 13.04
C ALA A 58 -8.30 3.35 12.05
N LEU A 59 -7.13 2.72 12.08
CA LEU A 59 -6.82 1.57 11.21
C LEU A 59 -7.66 0.33 11.58
N ASP A 60 -7.90 0.08 12.86
CA ASP A 60 -8.77 -1.02 13.31
C ASP A 60 -10.22 -0.80 12.87
N TRP A 61 -10.74 0.42 13.04
CA TRP A 61 -12.06 0.81 12.56
C TRP A 61 -12.18 0.66 11.04
N LEU A 62 -11.21 1.18 10.27
CA LEU A 62 -11.18 1.02 8.82
C LEU A 62 -11.19 -0.45 8.41
N HIS A 63 -10.40 -1.28 9.08
CA HIS A 63 -10.36 -2.71 8.79
C HIS A 63 -11.72 -3.38 9.07
N LYS A 64 -12.36 -3.09 10.20
CA LYS A 64 -13.68 -3.64 10.54
C LYS A 64 -14.77 -3.19 9.56
N SER A 65 -14.72 -1.94 9.12
CA SER A 65 -15.71 -1.36 8.22
C SER A 65 -15.55 -1.81 6.77
N LEU A 66 -14.30 -1.99 6.31
CA LEU A 66 -14.01 -2.23 4.88
C LEU A 66 -13.64 -3.68 4.54
N ALA A 67 -13.19 -4.50 5.49
CA ALA A 67 -12.66 -5.83 5.17
C ALA A 67 -13.67 -6.79 4.53
N LYS A 68 -14.98 -6.49 4.63
CA LYS A 68 -16.07 -7.32 4.09
C LYS A 68 -16.70 -6.74 2.84
N THR A 69 -16.21 -5.62 2.30
CA THR A 69 -16.76 -5.08 1.07
C THR A 69 -16.25 -5.86 -0.14
N ASP A 70 -17.05 -5.89 -1.21
CA ASP A 70 -16.70 -6.60 -2.44
C ASP A 70 -15.43 -6.03 -3.07
N GLU A 71 -15.22 -4.70 -2.96
CA GLU A 71 -14.01 -4.02 -3.44
C GLU A 71 -12.77 -4.51 -2.70
N ALA A 72 -12.83 -4.61 -1.37
CA ALA A 72 -11.68 -5.07 -0.56
C ALA A 72 -11.32 -6.53 -0.87
N ILE A 73 -12.33 -7.37 -1.10
CA ILE A 73 -12.14 -8.77 -1.50
C ILE A 73 -11.53 -8.86 -2.90
N ALA A 74 -12.03 -8.05 -3.85
CA ALA A 74 -11.49 -7.99 -5.21
C ALA A 74 -10.05 -7.48 -5.23
N ASP A 75 -9.73 -6.45 -4.44
CA ASP A 75 -8.38 -5.91 -4.28
C ASP A 75 -7.43 -6.94 -3.69
N GLY A 76 -7.87 -7.70 -2.68
CA GLY A 76 -7.09 -8.80 -2.12
C GLY A 76 -6.75 -9.87 -3.17
N LYS A 77 -7.71 -10.24 -4.03
CA LYS A 77 -7.48 -11.18 -5.14
C LYS A 77 -6.52 -10.63 -6.19
N ARG A 78 -6.64 -9.34 -6.55
CA ARG A 78 -5.73 -8.66 -7.49
C ARG A 78 -4.31 -8.59 -6.93
N LEU A 79 -4.17 -8.19 -5.67
CA LEU A 79 -2.89 -8.09 -4.98
C LEU A 79 -2.17 -9.45 -4.91
N ALA A 80 -2.91 -10.53 -4.63
CA ALA A 80 -2.33 -11.88 -4.61
C ALA A 80 -1.74 -12.31 -5.96
N LYS A 81 -2.25 -11.78 -7.08
CA LYS A 81 -1.67 -12.00 -8.41
C LYS A 81 -0.42 -11.14 -8.62
N ILE A 82 -0.47 -9.86 -8.24
CA ILE A 82 0.66 -8.93 -8.37
C ILE A 82 1.86 -9.38 -7.54
N LEU A 83 1.64 -9.89 -6.33
CA LEU A 83 2.72 -10.38 -5.46
C LEU A 83 3.45 -11.61 -6.00
N LYS A 84 2.87 -12.32 -6.98
CA LYS A 84 3.54 -13.44 -7.66
C LYS A 84 4.38 -13.00 -8.85
N MET A 85 4.24 -11.75 -9.29
CA MET A 85 5.00 -11.19 -10.40
C MET A 85 6.32 -10.62 -9.91
N ASP A 86 7.31 -10.61 -10.79
CA ASP A 86 8.63 -10.07 -10.48
C ASP A 86 8.60 -8.53 -10.40
N LEU A 87 9.20 -7.99 -9.34
CA LEU A 87 9.23 -6.54 -9.06
C LEU A 87 9.98 -5.75 -10.13
N THR A 88 11.00 -6.36 -10.74
CA THR A 88 11.79 -5.79 -11.85
C THR A 88 10.90 -5.65 -13.09
N GLU A 89 10.03 -6.62 -13.35
CA GLU A 89 9.08 -6.58 -14.47
C GLU A 89 7.99 -5.52 -14.27
N ILE A 90 7.42 -5.41 -13.06
CA ILE A 90 6.40 -4.39 -12.76
C ILE A 90 7.00 -2.99 -12.87
N CYS A 91 8.23 -2.81 -12.36
CA CYS A 91 8.92 -1.53 -12.40
C CYS A 91 9.24 -1.08 -13.83
N ARG A 92 9.69 -1.99 -14.72
CA ARG A 92 9.97 -1.67 -16.14
C ARG A 92 8.74 -1.24 -16.93
N ARG A 93 7.54 -1.66 -16.54
CA ARG A 93 6.29 -1.31 -17.24
C ARG A 93 5.74 0.07 -16.87
N ARG A 94 6.24 0.68 -15.79
CA ARG A 94 5.64 1.89 -15.19
C ARG A 94 6.65 3.01 -14.91
N CYS A 95 7.88 2.88 -15.41
CA CYS A 95 8.92 3.89 -15.36
C CYS A 95 9.24 4.39 -16.77
#